data_AF-A0A160PH79-F1
#
_entry.id   AF-A0A160PH79-F1
#
_cell.length_a   1.000
_cell.length_b   1.000
_cell.length_c   1.000
_cell.angle_alpha   90.00
_cell.angle_beta   90.00
_cell.angle_gamma   90.00
#
_symmetry.space_group_name_H-M   'P 1'
#
loop_
_entity.id
_entity.type
_entity.pdbx_description
1 polymer ?
#
loop_
_entity_poly.entity_id
_entity_poly.type
_entity_poly.pdbx_seq_one_letter_code
_entity_poly.pdbx_strand_id
1 'polypeptide(L)'
;MQADRTFRLLCLFGLALTGSGLGGCGLLPHQAELTTGSIATNAKVVQAPTAADKECLARAMYFESIRSDDDGLLAVGTVVMNRLDAPAYPGRICEVVGQKRQFANGVLTKPVREQDRQRLEKVADALLAGKRHEGVGPALHFHTAGYKFPYNNMHYVAAAGGNVFYEKSDREGYLPAVQPRAVVQMASGRLMPLQVAAANSGMIGLPLTGRVQPTLTAEYTAPTAPELRIPGPARYASAPGRDKH
;
A
#
# COMPACT_ATOMS: atom_id res chain seq x y z
N MET A 1 -62.43 39.98 -48.21
CA MET A 1 -63.69 40.58 -47.74
C MET A 1 -64.32 39.61 -46.75
N GLN A 2 -64.50 40.07 -45.50
CA GLN A 2 -65.46 39.64 -44.45
C GLN A 2 -65.53 38.14 -44.06
N ALA A 3 -65.75 37.74 -42.81
CA ALA A 3 -65.76 38.38 -41.50
C ALA A 3 -66.04 37.27 -40.46
N ASP A 4 -65.60 37.50 -39.23
CA ASP A 4 -66.21 37.14 -37.93
C ASP A 4 -66.54 35.68 -37.60
N ARG A 5 -65.83 35.07 -36.64
CA ARG A 5 -66.00 35.14 -35.17
C ARG A 5 -67.29 34.47 -34.68
N THR A 6 -67.14 33.33 -34.00
CA THR A 6 -67.98 33.01 -32.83
C THR A 6 -67.20 32.19 -31.80
N PHE A 7 -67.37 32.62 -30.56
CA PHE A 7 -66.71 32.21 -29.33
C PHE A 7 -67.70 31.30 -28.58
N ARG A 8 -67.29 30.16 -28.04
CA ARG A 8 -67.91 29.60 -26.82
C ARG A 8 -67.01 28.61 -26.10
N LEU A 9 -66.92 28.89 -24.82
CA LEU A 9 -66.10 28.36 -23.75
C LEU A 9 -66.77 27.11 -23.16
N LEU A 10 -66.02 26.03 -22.91
CA LEU A 10 -66.34 25.07 -21.84
C LEU A 10 -65.06 24.39 -21.34
N CYS A 11 -64.63 24.80 -20.15
CA CYS A 11 -63.65 24.12 -19.32
C CYS A 11 -64.23 22.79 -18.83
N LEU A 12 -63.42 21.73 -18.78
CA LEU A 12 -63.44 20.75 -17.68
C LEU A 12 -62.06 20.07 -17.54
N PHE A 13 -61.69 19.92 -16.28
CA PHE A 13 -60.39 19.68 -15.63
C PHE A 13 -59.72 18.30 -15.82
N GLY A 14 -58.38 18.30 -15.62
CA GLY A 14 -57.59 17.20 -15.02
C GLY A 14 -56.94 16.22 -16.01
N LEU A 15 -55.68 15.80 -15.92
CA LEU A 15 -54.75 15.71 -14.79
C LEU A 15 -53.31 15.81 -15.31
N ALA A 16 -52.42 16.37 -14.49
CA ALA A 16 -50.98 16.50 -14.74
C ALA A 16 -50.24 15.16 -14.65
N LEU A 17 -49.18 14.99 -15.47
CA LEU A 17 -47.99 14.21 -15.14
C LEU A 17 -46.77 14.86 -15.78
N THR A 18 -46.13 15.73 -15.00
CA THR A 18 -44.80 16.28 -15.21
C THR A 18 -43.77 15.16 -15.07
N GLY A 19 -43.18 14.73 -16.18
CA GLY A 19 -41.99 13.88 -16.19
C GLY A 19 -40.74 14.73 -16.07
N SER A 20 -40.31 15.00 -14.85
CA SER A 20 -39.01 15.60 -14.53
C SER A 20 -37.89 14.61 -14.90
N GLY A 21 -37.26 14.82 -16.05
CA GLY A 21 -36.01 14.15 -16.43
C GLY A 21 -34.87 14.68 -15.57
N LEU A 22 -34.42 13.83 -14.65
CA LEU A 22 -33.39 14.07 -13.64
C LEU A 22 -32.09 14.64 -14.22
N GLY A 23 -31.58 15.68 -13.54
CA GLY A 23 -30.23 16.19 -13.73
C GLY A 23 -29.20 15.09 -13.51
N GLY A 24 -28.45 14.78 -14.56
CA GLY A 24 -27.22 14.01 -14.45
C GLY A 24 -26.13 14.86 -13.79
N CYS A 25 -26.13 14.92 -12.46
CA CYS A 25 -24.90 15.16 -11.72
C CYS A 25 -23.97 13.98 -12.03
N GLY A 26 -23.08 14.17 -13.00
CA GLY A 26 -21.92 13.32 -13.16
C GLY A 26 -21.06 13.44 -11.90
N LEU A 27 -21.36 12.61 -10.90
CA LEU A 27 -20.40 12.25 -9.87
C LEU A 27 -19.30 11.45 -10.57
N LEU A 28 -18.36 12.16 -11.19
CA LEU A 28 -17.01 11.64 -11.28
C LEU A 28 -16.63 11.26 -9.85
N PRO A 29 -16.24 10.00 -9.56
CA PRO A 29 -15.63 9.70 -8.29
C PRO A 29 -14.42 10.61 -8.19
N HIS A 30 -14.52 11.52 -7.22
CA HIS A 30 -13.48 12.32 -6.62
C HIS A 30 -12.11 11.78 -7.01
N GLN A 31 -11.37 12.51 -7.85
CA GLN A 31 -9.92 12.45 -7.70
C GLN A 31 -9.73 12.80 -6.23
N ALA A 32 -9.34 11.82 -5.43
CA ALA A 32 -8.85 12.07 -4.10
C ALA A 32 -7.62 12.96 -4.31
N GLU A 33 -7.84 14.27 -4.38
CA GLU A 33 -6.82 15.21 -4.00
C GLU A 33 -6.39 14.73 -2.62
N LEU A 34 -5.22 14.10 -2.57
CA LEU A 34 -4.52 13.84 -1.33
C LEU A 34 -4.14 15.21 -0.78
N THR A 35 -5.14 15.89 -0.21
CA THR A 35 -4.98 17.13 0.51
C THR A 35 -4.10 16.82 1.72
N THR A 36 -3.15 17.70 1.99
CA THR A 36 -2.15 17.57 3.07
C THR A 36 -2.80 17.30 4.44
N GLY A 37 -4.10 17.57 4.61
CA GLY A 37 -4.88 17.29 5.82
C GLY A 37 -5.09 15.80 6.15
N SER A 38 -4.76 14.87 5.25
CA SER A 38 -4.84 13.42 5.52
C SER A 38 -3.53 12.81 6.05
N ILE A 39 -2.49 13.62 6.25
CA ILE A 39 -1.21 13.14 6.77
C ILE A 39 -1.33 12.97 8.29
N ALA A 40 -1.02 11.77 8.78
CA ALA A 40 -0.96 11.53 10.22
C ALA A 40 0.10 12.44 10.86
N THR A 41 -0.25 13.09 11.98
CA THR A 41 0.62 14.06 12.66
C THR A 41 1.97 13.49 13.10
N ASN A 42 2.03 12.16 13.26
CA ASN A 42 3.22 11.44 13.72
C ASN A 42 3.86 10.62 12.58
N ALA A 43 3.52 10.90 11.32
CA ALA A 43 4.13 10.25 10.18
C ALA A 43 5.62 10.59 10.10
N LYS A 44 6.45 9.57 9.92
CA LYS A 44 7.89 9.74 9.75
C LYS A 44 8.19 10.43 8.42
N VAL A 45 9.03 11.45 8.46
CA VAL A 45 9.54 12.10 7.25
C VAL A 45 10.72 11.29 6.70
N VAL A 46 10.66 10.94 5.42
CA VAL A 46 11.63 10.11 4.70
C VAL A 46 12.08 10.79 3.41
N GLN A 47 13.19 10.31 2.85
CA GLN A 47 13.67 10.82 1.56
C GLN A 47 12.78 10.31 0.42
N ALA A 48 12.64 11.13 -0.62
CA ALA A 48 11.94 10.73 -1.84
C ALA A 48 12.61 9.49 -2.47
N PRO A 49 11.85 8.46 -2.86
CA PRO A 49 12.41 7.29 -3.53
C PRO A 49 13.10 7.65 -4.84
N THR A 50 14.29 7.08 -5.06
CA THR A 50 15.08 7.21 -6.29
C THR A 50 15.12 5.91 -7.09
N ALA A 51 15.68 5.95 -8.31
CA ALA A 51 15.94 4.75 -9.13
C ALA A 51 16.76 3.70 -8.36
N ALA A 52 17.77 4.16 -7.62
CA ALA A 52 18.58 3.30 -6.77
C ALA A 52 17.76 2.68 -5.62
N ASP A 53 16.86 3.44 -5.00
CA ASP A 53 15.98 2.92 -3.95
C ASP A 53 15.02 1.84 -4.47
N LYS A 54 14.47 1.99 -5.68
CA LYS A 54 13.68 0.95 -6.34
C LYS A 54 14.51 -0.30 -6.60
N GLU A 55 15.74 -0.17 -7.07
CA GLU A 55 16.64 -1.32 -7.27
C GLU A 55 16.97 -2.01 -5.93
N CYS A 56 17.26 -1.26 -4.86
CA CYS A 56 17.46 -1.84 -3.52
C CYS A 56 16.24 -2.63 -3.06
N LEU A 57 15.03 -2.10 -3.25
CA LEU A 57 13.77 -2.78 -2.94
C LEU A 57 13.60 -4.06 -3.76
N ALA A 58 13.78 -3.98 -5.09
CA ALA A 58 13.72 -5.11 -6.00
C ALA A 58 14.68 -6.23 -5.59
N ARG A 59 15.91 -5.88 -5.24
CA ARG A 59 16.93 -6.83 -4.80
C ARG A 59 16.59 -7.49 -3.48
N ALA A 60 16.06 -6.75 -2.51
CA ALA A 60 15.58 -7.33 -1.26
C ALA A 60 14.48 -8.38 -1.52
N MET A 61 13.48 -8.06 -2.33
CA MET A 61 12.44 -9.03 -2.71
C MET A 61 13.03 -10.28 -3.37
N TYR A 62 13.97 -10.11 -4.29
CA TYR A 62 14.61 -11.20 -5.02
C TYR A 62 15.41 -12.16 -4.14
N PHE A 63 16.18 -11.64 -3.18
CA PHE A 63 17.06 -12.46 -2.35
C PHE A 63 16.40 -13.03 -1.09
N GLU A 64 15.29 -12.44 -0.63
CA GLU A 64 14.60 -12.89 0.59
C GLU A 64 13.41 -13.80 0.33
N SER A 65 12.84 -13.79 -0.87
CA SER A 65 11.69 -14.65 -1.20
C SER A 65 12.10 -15.88 -2.01
N ILE A 66 11.28 -16.92 -1.93
CA ILE A 66 11.23 -17.90 -3.00
C ILE A 66 10.69 -17.17 -4.23
N ARG A 67 11.54 -17.05 -5.25
CA ARG A 67 11.37 -16.28 -6.49
C ARG A 67 10.28 -16.84 -7.42
N SER A 68 9.27 -17.53 -6.88
CA SER A 68 8.22 -18.24 -7.61
C SER A 68 7.01 -17.37 -7.92
N ASP A 69 6.57 -16.52 -7.00
CA ASP A 69 5.28 -15.81 -7.07
C ASP A 69 5.40 -14.30 -6.73
N ASP A 70 4.45 -13.51 -7.24
CA ASP A 70 4.39 -12.06 -6.99
C ASP A 70 3.99 -11.79 -5.54
N ASP A 71 3.29 -12.75 -4.92
CA ASP A 71 2.80 -12.71 -3.55
C ASP A 71 3.95 -12.64 -2.54
N GLY A 72 4.93 -13.55 -2.66
CA GLY A 72 6.14 -13.57 -1.85
C GLY A 72 7.02 -12.33 -2.03
N LEU A 73 7.15 -11.83 -3.26
CA LEU A 73 7.85 -10.58 -3.53
C LEU A 73 7.15 -9.41 -2.83
N LEU A 74 5.82 -9.31 -2.98
CA LEU A 74 5.01 -8.28 -2.35
C LEU A 74 5.07 -8.36 -0.82
N ALA A 75 5.11 -9.57 -0.25
CA ALA A 75 5.19 -9.80 1.19
C ALA A 75 6.51 -9.30 1.78
N VAL A 76 7.65 -9.67 1.19
CA VAL A 76 8.97 -9.16 1.61
C VAL A 76 9.04 -7.65 1.42
N GLY A 77 8.63 -7.15 0.26
CA GLY A 77 8.65 -5.72 -0.02
C GLY A 77 7.77 -4.92 0.95
N THR A 78 6.64 -5.49 1.39
CA THR A 78 5.78 -4.89 2.43
C THR A 78 6.55 -4.69 3.73
N VAL A 79 7.35 -5.66 4.18
CA VAL A 79 8.19 -5.48 5.37
C VAL A 79 9.22 -4.37 5.18
N VAL A 80 9.86 -4.27 4.02
CA VAL A 80 10.81 -3.17 3.73
C VAL A 80 10.12 -1.81 3.86
N MET A 81 8.90 -1.69 3.32
CA MET A 81 8.14 -0.46 3.41
C MET A 81 7.61 -0.18 4.83
N ASN A 82 7.19 -1.20 5.58
CA ASN A 82 6.79 -1.06 6.98
C ASN A 82 7.97 -0.58 7.85
N ARG A 83 9.18 -1.08 7.55
CA ARG A 83 10.41 -0.59 8.18
C ARG A 83 10.69 0.86 7.80
N LEU A 84 10.51 1.24 6.53
CA LEU A 84 10.62 2.64 6.12
C LEU A 84 9.65 3.55 6.90
N ASP A 85 8.44 3.07 7.16
CA ASP A 85 7.41 3.76 7.95
C ASP A 85 7.76 3.86 9.45
N ALA A 86 8.47 2.87 9.98
CA ALA A 86 8.79 2.78 11.40
C ALA A 86 9.93 3.72 11.87
N PRO A 87 9.81 4.38 13.04
CA PRO A 87 10.86 5.24 13.60
C PRO A 87 12.18 4.53 13.92
N ALA A 88 12.14 3.24 14.23
CA ALA A 88 13.32 2.45 14.61
C ALA A 88 14.28 2.14 13.42
N TYR A 89 13.89 2.52 12.20
CA TYR A 89 14.62 2.19 10.98
C TYR A 89 15.01 3.44 10.20
N PRO A 90 16.02 3.36 9.33
CA PRO A 90 16.48 4.48 8.50
C PRO A 90 15.39 5.10 7.61
N GLY A 91 15.62 6.33 7.16
CA GLY A 91 14.69 7.11 6.34
C GLY A 91 14.74 6.82 4.85
N ARG A 92 15.64 5.94 4.40
CA ARG A 92 15.80 5.58 2.98
C ARG A 92 15.65 4.08 2.76
N ILE A 93 15.08 3.71 1.61
CA ILE A 93 14.87 2.30 1.25
C ILE A 93 16.21 1.56 1.16
N CYS A 94 17.20 2.10 0.46
CA CYS A 94 18.53 1.47 0.38
C CYS A 94 19.20 1.35 1.76
N GLU A 95 18.97 2.29 2.68
CA GLU A 95 19.54 2.21 4.03
C GLU A 95 18.85 1.13 4.87
N VAL A 96 17.52 0.97 4.73
CA VAL A 96 16.78 -0.16 5.34
C VAL A 96 17.32 -1.48 4.83
N VAL A 97 17.45 -1.64 3.50
CA VAL A 97 17.95 -2.88 2.88
C VAL A 97 19.43 -3.12 3.21
N GLY A 98 20.22 -2.06 3.34
CA GLY A 98 21.65 -2.12 3.64
C GLY A 98 21.99 -2.42 5.11
N GLN A 99 20.99 -2.51 6.00
CA GLN A 99 21.26 -2.80 7.40
C GLN A 99 21.95 -4.15 7.60
N LYS A 100 23.03 -4.14 8.38
CA LYS A 100 23.88 -5.31 8.63
C LYS A 100 23.06 -6.48 9.19
N ARG A 101 23.16 -7.64 8.54
CA ARG A 101 22.50 -8.91 8.93
C ARG A 101 20.97 -8.83 8.99
N GLN A 102 20.34 -7.87 8.33
CA GLN A 102 18.87 -7.80 8.24
C GLN A 102 18.31 -8.46 6.97
N PHE A 103 19.16 -8.60 5.95
CA PHE A 103 18.90 -9.20 4.65
C PHE A 103 20.09 -10.10 4.25
N ALA A 104 19.92 -10.88 3.19
CA ALA A 104 20.86 -11.85 2.67
C ALA A 104 22.23 -11.23 2.42
N ASN A 105 23.29 -12.00 2.69
CA ASN A 105 24.65 -11.57 2.40
C ASN A 105 24.82 -11.26 0.90
N GLY A 106 25.22 -10.03 0.60
CA GLY A 106 25.34 -9.54 -0.76
C GLY A 106 24.02 -9.07 -1.39
N VAL A 107 22.97 -8.80 -0.61
CA VAL A 107 21.70 -8.27 -1.12
C VAL A 107 21.87 -7.03 -2.00
N LEU A 108 22.90 -6.20 -1.79
CA LEU A 108 23.20 -5.03 -2.63
C LEU A 108 24.29 -5.26 -3.70
N THR A 109 25.00 -6.39 -3.68
CA THR A 109 26.16 -6.63 -4.57
C THR A 109 26.02 -7.82 -5.51
N LYS A 110 25.27 -8.86 -5.13
CA LYS A 110 25.09 -10.06 -5.95
C LYS A 110 24.26 -9.78 -7.22
N PRO A 111 24.54 -10.44 -8.35
CA PRO A 111 23.74 -10.23 -9.56
C PRO A 111 22.30 -10.75 -9.38
N VAL A 112 21.35 -9.98 -9.90
CA VAL A 112 19.96 -10.42 -10.11
C VAL A 112 19.88 -11.04 -11.50
N ARG A 113 19.11 -12.13 -11.67
CA ARG A 113 18.92 -12.75 -12.99
C ARG A 113 18.11 -11.81 -13.88
N GLU A 114 18.56 -11.63 -15.11
CA GLU A 114 17.95 -10.69 -16.05
C GLU A 114 16.46 -10.99 -16.31
N GLN A 115 16.10 -12.26 -16.45
CA GLN A 115 14.73 -12.71 -16.67
C GLN A 115 13.74 -12.34 -15.54
N ASP A 116 14.24 -12.09 -14.32
CA ASP A 116 13.39 -11.73 -13.18
C ASP A 116 13.21 -10.20 -13.04
N ARG A 117 14.03 -9.39 -13.72
CA ARG A 117 14.08 -7.93 -13.51
C ARG A 117 12.74 -7.26 -13.76
N GLN A 118 12.13 -7.51 -14.92
CA GLN A 118 10.86 -6.88 -15.28
C GLN A 118 9.76 -7.15 -14.24
N ARG A 119 9.71 -8.38 -13.71
CA ARG A 119 8.78 -8.77 -12.66
C ARG A 119 9.07 -8.03 -11.36
N LEU A 120 10.33 -8.00 -10.93
CA LEU A 120 10.75 -7.31 -9.71
C LEU A 120 10.45 -5.81 -9.78
N GLU A 121 10.73 -5.18 -10.91
CA GLU A 121 10.45 -3.76 -11.15
C GLU A 121 8.95 -3.47 -11.06
N LYS A 122 8.11 -4.33 -11.67
CA LYS A 122 6.64 -4.21 -11.60
C LYS A 122 6.13 -4.28 -10.16
N VAL A 123 6.63 -5.22 -9.36
CA VAL A 123 6.21 -5.35 -7.94
C VAL A 123 6.76 -4.19 -7.11
N ALA A 124 7.99 -3.74 -7.38
CA ALA A 124 8.59 -2.58 -6.71
C ALA A 124 7.79 -1.30 -6.99
N ASP A 125 7.35 -1.09 -8.23
CA ASP A 125 6.47 0.03 -8.59
C ASP A 125 5.13 -0.03 -7.86
N ALA A 126 4.53 -1.21 -7.74
CA ALA A 126 3.30 -1.39 -6.99
C ALA A 126 3.48 -1.02 -5.50
N LEU A 127 4.59 -1.43 -4.88
CA LEU A 127 4.93 -1.08 -3.50
C LEU A 127 5.16 0.42 -3.32
N LEU A 128 5.89 1.05 -4.23
CA LEU A 128 6.11 2.50 -4.22
C LEU A 128 4.81 3.28 -4.46
N ALA A 129 3.89 2.73 -5.25
CA ALA A 129 2.52 3.26 -5.43
C ALA A 129 1.62 3.04 -4.21
N GLY A 130 2.08 2.33 -3.18
CA GLY A 130 1.37 2.12 -1.92
C GLY A 130 0.62 0.79 -1.80
N LYS A 131 0.79 -0.14 -2.75
CA LYS A 131 0.31 -1.53 -2.61
C LYS A 131 1.05 -2.18 -1.44
N ARG A 132 0.35 -3.01 -0.67
CA ARG A 132 0.91 -3.82 0.43
C ARG A 132 0.28 -5.20 0.37
N HIS A 133 0.96 -6.20 0.92
CA HIS A 133 0.43 -7.53 1.08
C HIS A 133 -0.57 -7.55 2.25
N GLU A 134 -1.79 -8.01 2.00
CA GLU A 134 -2.91 -7.91 2.97
C GLU A 134 -2.63 -8.68 4.27
N GLY A 135 -2.12 -9.91 4.17
CA GLY A 135 -1.81 -10.72 5.34
C GLY A 135 -0.57 -10.30 6.14
N VAL A 136 0.38 -9.54 5.54
CA VAL A 136 1.60 -9.15 6.26
C VAL A 136 1.31 -8.01 7.25
N GLY A 137 0.29 -7.19 6.96
CA GLY A 137 -0.14 -6.13 7.86
C GLY A 137 1.03 -5.24 8.34
N PRO A 138 1.14 -4.95 9.64
CA PRO A 138 2.20 -4.11 10.21
C PRO A 138 3.50 -4.88 10.51
N ALA A 139 3.63 -6.15 10.14
CA ALA A 139 4.81 -6.95 10.49
C ALA A 139 6.12 -6.31 9.99
N LEU A 140 7.11 -6.30 10.87
CA LEU A 140 8.46 -5.77 10.62
C LEU A 140 9.50 -6.86 10.46
N HIS A 141 9.10 -8.12 10.66
CA HIS A 141 10.01 -9.25 10.71
C HIS A 141 9.46 -10.43 9.92
N PHE A 142 10.38 -11.24 9.42
CA PHE A 142 10.08 -12.52 8.80
C PHE A 142 11.26 -13.46 8.98
N HIS A 143 11.04 -14.74 8.73
CA HIS A 143 12.09 -15.74 8.56
C HIS A 143 11.59 -16.87 7.67
N THR A 144 12.51 -17.73 7.22
CA THR A 144 12.17 -18.92 6.44
C THR A 144 11.14 -19.79 7.16
N ALA A 145 10.10 -20.20 6.45
CA ALA A 145 9.07 -21.08 6.98
C ALA A 145 9.68 -22.42 7.43
N GLY A 146 9.15 -22.99 8.51
CA GLY A 146 9.62 -24.26 9.08
C GLY A 146 10.79 -24.13 10.07
N TYR A 147 11.47 -22.98 10.14
CA TYR A 147 12.45 -22.73 11.20
C TYR A 147 11.74 -22.46 12.53
N LYS A 148 12.27 -23.03 13.61
CA LYS A 148 11.76 -22.86 14.98
C LYS A 148 12.78 -22.11 15.82
N PHE A 149 12.31 -21.08 16.51
CA PHE A 149 13.11 -20.31 17.45
C PHE A 149 12.57 -20.50 18.87
N PRO A 150 13.42 -20.49 19.91
CA PRO A 150 13.01 -20.70 21.30
C PRO A 150 12.35 -19.45 21.93
N TYR A 151 11.93 -18.46 21.12
CA TYR A 151 11.32 -17.23 21.58
C TYR A 151 9.79 -17.32 21.50
N ASN A 152 9.11 -16.80 22.51
CA ASN A 152 7.65 -16.76 22.60
C ASN A 152 7.05 -15.40 22.25
N ASN A 153 7.89 -14.41 21.87
CA ASN A 153 7.46 -13.05 21.56
C ASN A 153 7.20 -12.83 20.06
N MET A 154 6.94 -13.89 19.30
CA MET A 154 6.78 -13.84 17.85
C MET A 154 5.33 -14.17 17.48
N HIS A 155 4.58 -13.18 17.03
CA HIS A 155 3.19 -13.30 16.62
C HIS A 155 3.12 -13.35 15.10
N TYR A 156 3.01 -14.56 14.56
CA TYR A 156 2.90 -14.76 13.10
C TYR A 156 1.60 -14.14 12.58
N VAL A 157 1.62 -13.67 11.33
CA VAL A 157 0.46 -13.03 10.67
C VAL A 157 0.23 -13.51 9.24
N ALA A 158 1.29 -13.96 8.56
CA ALA A 158 1.19 -14.51 7.21
C ALA A 158 2.30 -15.52 6.90
N ALA A 159 2.06 -16.35 5.90
CA ALA A 159 3.07 -17.17 5.24
C ALA A 159 2.99 -16.93 3.73
N ALA A 160 4.12 -16.55 3.12
CA ALA A 160 4.20 -16.24 1.69
C ALA A 160 5.66 -16.31 1.21
N GLY A 161 5.89 -16.68 -0.05
CA GLY A 161 7.22 -16.71 -0.66
C GLY A 161 8.26 -17.51 0.12
N GLY A 162 7.86 -18.62 0.78
CA GLY A 162 8.74 -19.44 1.61
C GLY A 162 9.10 -18.87 2.99
N ASN A 163 8.49 -17.76 3.38
CA ASN A 163 8.70 -17.12 4.66
C ASN A 163 7.43 -17.10 5.50
N VAL A 164 7.62 -16.88 6.80
CA VAL A 164 6.58 -16.51 7.74
C VAL A 164 6.87 -15.14 8.29
N PHE A 165 5.83 -14.31 8.34
CA PHE A 165 5.88 -12.90 8.73
C PHE A 165 5.29 -12.75 10.11
N TYR A 166 5.89 -11.91 10.94
CA TYR A 166 5.49 -11.79 12.34
C TYR A 166 5.79 -10.43 12.94
N GLU A 167 5.02 -10.12 13.97
CA GLU A 167 5.23 -9.00 14.87
C GLU A 167 5.97 -9.49 16.12
N LYS A 168 6.81 -8.64 16.70
CA LYS A 168 7.52 -8.95 17.94
C LYS A 168 6.87 -8.23 19.10
N SER A 169 6.43 -8.96 20.13
CA SER A 169 5.96 -8.34 21.35
C SER A 169 7.14 -7.84 22.20
N ASP A 170 6.86 -6.84 23.03
CA ASP A 170 7.74 -6.46 24.14
C ASP A 170 7.72 -7.51 25.27
N ARG A 171 8.40 -7.20 26.39
CA ARG A 171 8.51 -8.10 27.54
C ARG A 171 7.16 -8.30 28.24
N GLU A 172 6.29 -7.32 28.12
CA GLU A 172 4.95 -7.25 28.71
C GLU A 172 3.89 -7.93 27.83
N GLY A 173 4.25 -8.30 26.59
CA GLY A 173 3.39 -9.01 25.65
C GLY A 173 2.57 -8.11 24.73
N TYR A 174 2.89 -6.81 24.64
CA TYR A 174 2.24 -5.89 23.71
C TYR A 174 2.95 -5.88 22.36
N LEU A 175 2.15 -5.83 21.29
CA LEU A 175 2.63 -5.59 19.94
C LEU A 175 2.94 -4.11 19.71
N PRO A 176 3.91 -3.78 18.84
CA PRO A 176 4.22 -2.39 18.50
C PRO A 176 3.00 -1.70 17.88
N ALA A 177 2.73 -0.45 18.25
CA ALA A 177 1.64 0.32 17.63
C ALA A 177 1.77 0.34 16.10
N VAL A 178 0.63 0.25 15.42
CA VAL A 178 0.59 0.35 13.94
C VAL A 178 1.13 1.71 13.52
N GLN A 179 2.13 1.69 12.64
CA GLN A 179 2.82 2.91 12.20
C GLN A 179 2.04 3.57 11.05
N PRO A 180 1.87 4.90 11.06
CA PRO A 180 1.36 5.61 9.89
C PRO A 180 2.37 5.52 8.74
N ARG A 181 1.87 5.59 7.50
CA ARG A 181 2.74 5.63 6.32
C ARG A 181 3.66 6.84 6.34
N ALA A 182 4.91 6.64 5.96
CA ALA A 182 5.89 7.71 5.85
C ALA A 182 5.52 8.75 4.78
N VAL A 183 6.03 9.96 4.98
CA VAL A 183 5.82 11.11 4.10
C VAL A 183 7.15 11.70 3.65
N VAL A 184 7.13 12.37 2.52
CA VAL A 184 8.28 13.07 1.96
C VAL A 184 8.09 14.56 2.17
N GLN A 185 9.14 15.24 2.62
CA GLN A 185 9.18 16.70 2.63
C GLN A 185 9.73 17.20 1.29
N MET A 186 8.93 18.00 0.60
CA MET A 186 9.34 18.64 -0.66
C MET A 186 10.24 19.84 -0.40
N ALA A 187 10.91 20.33 -1.44
CA ALA A 187 11.71 21.57 -1.37
C ALA A 187 10.89 22.79 -0.91
N SER A 188 9.57 22.80 -1.16
CA SER A 188 8.65 23.83 -0.68
C SER A 188 8.31 23.73 0.82
N GLY A 189 8.84 22.74 1.53
CA GLY A 189 8.52 22.43 2.93
C GLY A 189 7.22 21.65 3.12
N ARG A 190 6.39 21.49 2.08
CA ARG A 190 5.13 20.73 2.13
C ARG A 190 5.41 19.23 2.28
N LEU A 191 4.66 18.58 3.18
CA LEU A 191 4.66 17.13 3.33
C LEU A 191 3.73 16.50 2.30
N MET A 192 4.17 15.40 1.70
CA MET A 192 3.41 14.64 0.71
C MET A 192 3.53 13.13 0.98
N PRO A 193 2.51 12.33 0.64
CA PRO A 193 2.62 10.88 0.72
C PRO A 193 3.71 10.33 -0.21
N LEU A 194 4.41 9.27 0.22
CA LEU A 194 5.51 8.65 -0.52
C LEU A 194 5.12 8.28 -1.97
N GLN A 195 3.92 7.74 -2.17
CA GLN A 195 3.44 7.32 -3.49
C GLN A 195 3.28 8.48 -4.48
N VAL A 196 2.93 9.68 -3.97
CA VAL A 196 2.84 10.88 -4.79
C VAL A 196 4.23 11.38 -5.16
N ALA A 197 5.16 11.36 -4.20
CA ALA A 197 6.56 11.71 -4.46
C ALA A 197 7.20 10.77 -5.49
N ALA A 198 6.98 9.46 -5.38
CA ALA A 198 7.49 8.46 -6.32
C ALA A 198 6.94 8.69 -7.75
N ALA A 199 5.64 8.98 -7.90
CA ALA A 199 5.06 9.28 -9.20
C ALA A 199 5.68 10.54 -9.83
N ASN A 200 5.87 11.61 -9.06
CA ASN A 200 6.45 12.87 -9.55
C ASN A 200 7.92 12.74 -9.96
N SER A 201 8.65 11.77 -9.39
CA SER A 201 10.03 11.46 -9.76
C SER A 201 10.17 10.59 -11.01
N GLY A 202 9.06 10.27 -11.70
CA GLY A 202 9.07 9.38 -12.88
C GLY A 202 9.41 7.92 -12.56
N MET A 203 9.39 7.55 -11.27
CA MET A 203 9.76 6.21 -10.81
C MET A 203 8.70 5.17 -11.16
N ILE A 204 7.44 5.58 -11.18
CA ILE A 204 6.30 4.75 -11.53
C ILE A 204 5.97 5.05 -12.99
N GLY A 205 6.13 4.05 -13.86
CA GLY A 205 5.85 4.14 -15.30
C GLY A 205 4.36 4.16 -15.64
N LEU A 206 3.55 4.98 -14.95
CA LEU A 206 2.15 5.19 -15.31
C LEU A 206 2.00 6.45 -16.15
N PRO A 207 1.32 6.39 -17.32
CA PRO A 207 0.85 7.61 -17.96
C PRO A 207 -0.18 8.26 -17.04
N LEU A 208 0.06 9.51 -16.64
CA LEU A 208 -0.87 10.33 -15.85
C LEU A 208 -2.22 10.59 -16.55
N THR A 209 -2.47 9.97 -17.71
CA THR A 209 -3.67 10.11 -18.54
C THR A 209 -4.44 8.80 -18.76
N GLY A 210 -3.98 7.67 -18.23
CA GLY A 210 -4.63 6.38 -18.42
C GLY A 210 -5.60 6.04 -17.31
N ARG A 211 -6.90 5.86 -17.62
CA ARG A 211 -7.84 5.15 -16.75
C ARG A 211 -7.18 3.85 -16.28
N VAL A 212 -6.99 3.70 -14.98
CA VAL A 212 -6.68 2.41 -14.37
C VAL A 212 -7.92 1.54 -14.58
N GLN A 213 -7.89 0.64 -15.57
CA GLN A 213 -8.88 -0.42 -15.66
C GLN A 213 -8.68 -1.34 -14.44
N PRO A 214 -9.72 -1.62 -13.64
CA PRO A 214 -9.65 -2.67 -12.65
C PRO A 214 -9.67 -3.99 -13.40
N THR A 215 -8.50 -4.54 -13.71
CA THR A 215 -8.39 -5.94 -14.12
C THR A 215 -7.49 -6.63 -13.11
N LEU A 216 -8.04 -6.84 -11.92
CA LEU A 216 -7.56 -7.84 -10.97
C LEU A 216 -8.63 -8.91 -10.85
N THR A 217 -8.70 -9.75 -11.86
CA THR A 217 -9.28 -11.10 -11.75
C THR A 217 -8.30 -12.05 -12.43
N ALA A 218 -7.13 -12.19 -11.83
CA ALA A 218 -6.40 -13.45 -11.94
C ALA A 218 -6.67 -14.16 -10.61
N GLU A 219 -7.53 -15.19 -10.66
CA GLU A 219 -7.66 -16.14 -9.57
C GLU A 219 -6.28 -16.75 -9.33
N TYR A 220 -5.60 -16.27 -8.30
CA TYR A 220 -4.36 -16.85 -7.84
C TYR A 220 -4.70 -18.04 -6.95
N THR A 221 -4.61 -19.24 -7.50
CA THR A 221 -4.65 -20.46 -6.71
C THR A 221 -3.33 -20.59 -5.96
N ALA A 222 -3.34 -20.28 -4.67
CA ALA A 222 -2.19 -20.44 -3.80
C ALA A 222 -1.74 -21.92 -3.74
N PRO A 223 -0.45 -22.25 -3.91
CA PRO A 223 0.04 -23.57 -3.56
C PRO A 223 -0.06 -23.76 -2.04
N THR A 224 -0.56 -24.92 -1.61
CA THR A 224 -0.65 -25.32 -0.20
C THR A 224 0.73 -25.37 0.45
N ALA A 225 1.09 -24.30 1.15
CA ALA A 225 2.14 -24.32 2.16
C ALA A 225 1.71 -25.23 3.33
N PRO A 226 2.64 -25.90 4.03
CA PRO A 226 2.31 -26.63 5.25
C PRO A 226 1.59 -25.70 6.24
N GLU A 227 0.51 -26.19 6.85
CA GLU A 227 -0.34 -25.46 7.77
C GLU A 227 0.47 -24.86 8.93
N LEU A 228 0.88 -23.60 8.78
CA LEU A 228 1.35 -22.81 9.90
C LEU A 228 0.10 -22.36 10.66
N ARG A 229 -0.14 -22.96 11.83
CA ARG A 229 -1.10 -22.44 12.80
C ARG A 229 -0.62 -21.06 13.24
N ILE A 230 -1.20 -20.04 12.64
CA ILE A 230 -0.98 -18.65 13.03
C ILE A 230 -1.75 -18.42 14.33
N PRO A 231 -1.08 -18.11 15.46
CA PRO A 231 -1.76 -17.85 16.72
C PRO A 231 -2.65 -16.60 16.61
N GLY A 232 -3.74 -16.59 17.39
CA GLY A 232 -4.73 -15.51 17.39
C GLY A 232 -4.19 -14.13 17.82
N PRO A 233 -5.00 -13.07 17.66
CA PRO A 233 -4.53 -11.69 17.75
C PRO A 233 -4.04 -11.32 19.15
N ALA A 234 -2.89 -10.66 19.23
CA ALA A 234 -2.34 -10.08 20.46
C ALA A 234 -2.75 -8.61 20.62
N ARG A 235 -2.50 -8.05 21.81
CA ARG A 235 -2.85 -6.66 22.15
C ARG A 235 -1.80 -5.71 21.59
N TYR A 236 -2.23 -4.69 20.85
CA TYR A 236 -1.35 -3.61 20.43
C TYR A 236 -1.11 -2.62 21.57
N ALA A 237 0.13 -2.14 21.69
CA ALA A 237 0.42 -0.93 22.45
C ALA A 237 -0.44 0.19 21.87
N SER A 238 -1.23 0.84 22.74
CA SER A 238 -2.00 2.01 22.32
C SER A 238 -1.00 3.04 21.78
N ALA A 239 -1.26 3.60 20.60
CA ALA A 239 -0.50 4.75 20.13
C ALA A 239 -0.48 5.82 21.23
N PRO A 240 0.63 6.56 21.46
CA PRO A 240 0.62 7.64 22.44
C PRO A 240 -0.54 8.58 22.11
N GLY A 241 -1.52 8.62 23.01
CA GLY A 241 -2.64 9.53 22.92
C GLY A 241 -2.09 10.95 22.87
N ARG A 242 -2.63 11.76 21.96
CA ARG A 242 -2.52 13.21 22.09
C ARG A 242 -3.00 13.56 23.49
N ASP A 243 -2.08 13.93 24.37
CA ASP A 243 -2.42 14.59 25.62
C ASP A 243 -3.23 15.83 25.24
N LYS A 244 -4.52 15.77 25.53
CA LYS A 244 -5.28 16.96 25.84
C LYS A 244 -4.74 17.40 27.19
N HIS A 245 -4.09 18.56 27.26
CA HIS A 245 -4.26 19.64 28.24
C HIS A 245 -3.35 20.80 27.83
#